data_AF-A0A2E4NJ99-F1
#
_entry.id   AF-A0A2E4NJ99-F1
#
_cell.length_a   1.000
_cell.length_b   1.000
_cell.length_c   1.000
_cell.angle_alpha   90.00
_cell.angle_beta   90.00
_cell.angle_gamma   90.00
#
_symmetry.space_group_name_H-M   'P 1'
#
loop_
_entity.id
_entity.type
_entity.pdbx_description
1 polymer ?
#
loop_
_entity_poly.entity_id
_entity_poly.type
_entity_poly.pdbx_seq_one_letter_code
_entity_poly.pdbx_strand_id
1 'polypeptide(L)' 'MRYFIRQRGGKITIGVKRLRDFRGVEGYEYFVHTRKDKEPLDCIPIYVFTNGKLKKTDSAGLFLF' A
#
# COMPACT_ATOMS: atom_id res chain seq x y z
N MET A 1 12.32 7.36 7.10
CA MET A 1 11.07 7.20 6.33
C MET A 1 10.53 5.78 6.56
N ARG A 2 9.24 5.62 6.84
CA ARG A 2 8.58 4.31 6.99
C ARG A 2 7.42 4.24 6.00
N TYR A 3 7.22 3.09 5.38
CA TYR A 3 6.08 2.81 4.51
C TYR A 3 5.09 1.95 5.27
N PHE A 4 3.82 2.28 5.15
CA PHE A 4 2.69 1.53 5.65
C PHE A 4 1.97 0.94 4.45
N ILE A 5 1.85 -0.39 4.47
CA ILE A 5 1.37 -1.17 3.34
C ILE A 5 0.17 -1.97 3.83
N ARG A 6 -0.98 -1.78 3.19
CA ARG A 6 -2.23 -2.46 3.53
C ARG A 6 -2.77 -3.15 2.29
N GLN A 7 -3.07 -4.43 2.39
CA GLN A 7 -3.74 -5.15 1.30
C GLN A 7 -5.13 -4.55 1.03
N ARG A 8 -5.49 -4.37 -0.24
CA ARG A 8 -6.84 -3.93 -0.61
C ARG A 8 -7.87 -4.95 -0.12
N GLY A 9 -8.86 -4.48 0.65
CA GLY A 9 -9.84 -5.34 1.33
C GLY A 9 -9.38 -5.98 2.64
N GLY A 10 -8.09 -5.88 3.00
CA GLY A 10 -7.53 -6.42 4.24
C GLY A 10 -7.67 -5.46 5.44
N LYS A 11 -7.57 -6.00 6.66
CA LYS A 11 -7.53 -5.20 7.92
C LYS A 11 -6.11 -4.94 8.43
N ILE A 12 -5.13 -5.71 7.95
CA ILE A 12 -3.75 -5.67 8.47
C ILE A 12 -2.92 -4.65 7.68
N THR A 13 -2.19 -3.81 8.42
CA THR A 13 -1.21 -2.87 7.87
C THR A 13 0.18 -3.27 8.33
N ILE A 14 1.10 -3.42 7.39
CA ILE A 14 2.50 -3.78 7.62
C ILE A 14 3.36 -2.53 7.45
N GLY A 15 4.21 -2.23 8.44
CA GLY A 15 5.11 -1.08 8.39
C GLY A 15 6.56 -1.49 8.08
N VAL A 16 7.09 -1.11 6.91
CA VAL A 16 8.46 -1.43 6.46
C VAL A 16 9.34 -0.17 6.34
N LYS A 17 10.67 -0.32 6.43
CA LYS A 17 11.61 0.81 6.23
C LYS A 17 11.83 1.12 4.74
N ARG A 18 11.92 0.10 3.88
CA ARG A 18 12.05 0.23 2.43
C ARG A 18 10.99 -0.60 1.73
N LEU A 19 10.45 -0.14 0.60
CA LEU A 19 9.43 -0.88 -0.17
C LEU A 19 9.89 -2.28 -0.60
N ARG A 20 11.19 -2.44 -0.90
CA ARG A 20 11.78 -3.74 -1.27
C ARG A 20 11.82 -4.75 -0.12
N ASP A 21 11.65 -4.31 1.13
CA ASP A 21 11.65 -5.19 2.30
C ASP A 21 10.26 -5.84 2.48
N PHE A 22 9.24 -5.34 1.77
CA PHE A 22 7.89 -5.89 1.79
C PHE A 22 7.81 -7.20 0.99
N ARG A 23 7.20 -8.22 1.59
CA ARG A 23 6.86 -9.48 0.91
C ARG A 23 5.34 -9.60 0.87
N GLY A 24 4.77 -9.38 -0.31
CA GLY A 24 3.34 -9.52 -0.58
C GLY A 24 3.00 -10.87 -1.20
N VAL A 25 1.73 -11.01 -1.57
CA VAL A 25 1.20 -12.12 -2.36
C VAL A 25 1.18 -11.68 -3.82
N GLU A 26 1.70 -12.51 -4.72
CA GLU A 26 1.72 -12.20 -6.16
C GLU A 26 0.31 -11.96 -6.70
N GLY A 27 0.16 -10.91 -7.51
CA GLY A 27 -1.11 -10.50 -8.10
C GLY A 27 -2.02 -9.68 -7.18
N TYR A 28 -1.66 -9.51 -5.90
CA TYR A 28 -2.49 -8.77 -4.95
C TYR A 28 -2.20 -7.27 -4.97
N GLU A 29 -3.25 -6.50 -4.69
CA GLU A 29 -3.19 -5.05 -4.62
C GLU A 29 -2.98 -4.55 -3.19
N TYR A 30 -2.17 -3.50 -3.08
CA TYR A 30 -1.74 -2.90 -1.83
C TYR A 30 -1.83 -1.39 -1.90
N PHE A 31 -2.40 -0.80 -0.86
CA PHE A 31 -2.30 0.62 -0.57
C PHE A 31 -0.95 0.90 0.10
N VAL A 32 -0.20 1.86 -0.45
CA VAL A 32 1.10 2.26 0.09
C VAL A 32 1.05 3.73 0.48
N HIS A 33 1.37 4.03 1.74
CA HIS A 33 1.43 5.39 2.26
C HIS A 33 2.59 5.56 3.24
N THR A 34 3.05 6.79 3.44
CA THR A 34 4.19 7.11 4.33
C THR A 34 3.76 7.77 5.64
N ARG A 35 2.56 8.37 5.66
CA ARG A 35 1.97 8.99 6.85
C ARG A 35 1.24 7.95 7.68
N LYS A 36 1.36 8.02 9.01
CA LYS A 36 0.64 7.13 9.93
C LYS A 36 -0.85 7.49 9.95
N ASP A 37 -1.12 8.78 10.01
CA ASP A 37 -2.46 9.35 10.02
C ASP A 37 -2.92 9.62 8.59
N LYS A 38 -4.15 9.23 8.29
CA LYS A 38 -4.81 9.44 6.99
C LYS A 38 -5.92 10.44 7.19
N GLU A 39 -6.04 11.37 6.27
CA GLU A 39 -7.11 12.34 6.30
C GLU A 39 -8.33 11.84 5.52
N PRO A 40 -9.51 12.39 5.85
CA PRO A 40 -10.62 12.47 4.91
C PRO A 40 -10.23 12.53 3.45
N LEU A 41 -10.77 11.63 2.63
CA LEU A 41 -10.68 11.74 1.17
C LEU A 41 -9.23 11.69 0.65
N ASP A 42 -8.29 11.17 1.43
CA ASP A 42 -6.92 10.96 0.99
C ASP A 42 -6.90 10.01 -0.22
N CYS A 43 -6.23 10.45 -1.29
CA CYS A 43 -6.00 9.62 -2.46
C CYS A 43 -4.75 8.76 -2.24
N ILE A 44 -4.95 7.46 -1.97
CA ILE A 44 -3.87 6.53 -1.65
C ILE A 44 -3.51 5.72 -2.89
N PRO A 45 -2.25 5.79 -3.38
CA PRO A 45 -1.85 5.06 -4.57
C PRO A 45 -1.93 3.54 -4.35
N ILE A 46 -2.37 2.83 -5.39
CA ILE A 46 -2.44 1.37 -5.42
C ILE A 46 -1.17 0.82 -6.09
N TYR A 47 -0.67 -0.26 -5.52
CA TYR A 47 0.45 -1.03 -6.03
C TYR A 47 0.04 -2.48 -6.18
N VAL A 48 0.54 -3.16 -7.20
CA VAL A 48 0.41 -4.62 -7.36
C VAL A 48 1.73 -5.25 -6.98
N PHE A 49 1.70 -6.30 -6.16
CA PHE A 49 2.88 -7.11 -5.91
C PHE A 49 3.08 -8.09 -7.07
N THR A 50 4.13 -7.88 -7.85
CA THR A 50 4.46 -8.70 -9.01
C THR A 50 5.96 -8.88 -9.19
N ASN A 51 6.40 -10.08 -9.55
CA ASN A 51 7.81 -10.45 -9.71
C ASN A 51 8.64 -10.11 -8.44
N GLY A 52 8.08 -10.37 -7.26
CA GLY A 52 8.72 -10.15 -5.96
C GLY A 52 8.86 -8.67 -5.58
N LYS A 53 8.15 -7.75 -6.25
CA LYS A 53 8.26 -6.30 -6.01
C LYS A 53 6.89 -5.62 -6.09
N LEU A 54 6.72 -4.54 -5.33
CA LEU A 54 5.57 -3.65 -5.52
C LEU A 54 5.79 -2.77 -6.76
N LYS A 55 4.85 -2.84 -7.71
CA LYS A 55 4.76 -1.93 -8.85
C LYS A 55 3.57 -1.00 -8.68
N LYS A 56 3.80 0.31 -8.85
CA LYS A 56 2.74 1.31 -8.79
C LYS A 56 1.82 1.13 -9.99
N THR A 57 0.51 1.24 -9.78
CA THR A 57 -0.49 1.29 -10.85
C THR A 57 -0.92 2.73 -11.11
N ASP A 58 -1.68 2.94 -12.18
CA ASP A 58 -2.32 4.23 -12.48
C ASP A 58 -3.57 4.47 -11.62
N SER A 59 -3.93 3.51 -10.76
CA SER A 59 -5.09 3.58 -9.88
C SER A 59 -4.72 4.09 -8.49
N ALA A 60 -5.68 4.75 -7.85
CA ALA A 60 -5.62 5.12 -6.46
C ALA A 60 -6.96 4.81 -5.78
N GLY A 61 -6.92 4.47 -4.50
CA GLY A 61 -8.12 4.32 -3.69
C GLY A 61 -8.37 5.59 -2.88
N LEU A 62 -9.63 5.99 -2.81
CA LEU A 62 -10.05 7.05 -1.91
C LEU A 62 -10.18 6.50 -0.49
N PHE A 63 -9.54 7.15 0.47
CA PHE A 63 -9.74 6.84 1.88
C PHE A 63 -11.06 7.45 2.35
N LEU A 64 -12.01 6.58 2.67
CA LEU A 64 -13.28 6.90 3.30
C LEU A 64 -13.25 6.32 4.71
N PHE A 65 -13.71 7.10 5.68
CA PHE A 65 -13.78 6.75 7.10
C PHE A 65 -14.73 5.59 7.38
#